data_AF-A0A3D4IP57-F1
#
_entry.id   AF-A0A3D4IP57-F1
#
_cell.length_a   1.000
_cell.length_b   1.000
_cell.length_c   1.000
_cell.angle_alpha   90.00
_cell.angle_beta   90.00
_cell.angle_gamma   90.00
#
_symmetry.space_group_name_H-M   'P 1'
#
loop_
_entity.id
_entity.type
_entity.pdbx_description
1 polymer ?
#
loop_
_entity_poly.entity_id
_entity_poly.type
_entity_poly.pdbx_seq_one_letter_code
_entity_poly.pdbx_strand_id
1 'polypeptide(L)'
;MLRQKPLSYFLFFISLLAYFVIAYGVHRHETVALFSLYFLLFGIYVFVIKVATSETLEFWILGAVLFRFVLLLALPNLSDDFYRFIWDGRLLANGIHPFSELPDFYLSSGLSIPGIDQALYDQLNSQAYFTIYPPLAQFIFWISALASPQSILGSVVVIRIFVLAAEIGSLFLIKRLLIEFNLHPKKILVYALNPLVILELTGNLHFEAFVILFLLLSLYLLYKSKIISAGISFGLAVGAKLLPLIFLPLFLIRLGLKRSILFYTSVFITCLLLVIPLLNS
;
A
#
# COMPACT_ATOMS: atom_id res chain seq x y z
N MET A 1 -33.54 10.55 -14.33
CA MET A 1 -32.27 9.98 -14.85
C MET A 1 -31.26 11.05 -15.30
N LEU A 2 -31.62 12.05 -16.12
CA LEU A 2 -30.66 13.06 -16.64
C LEU A 2 -29.99 13.97 -15.58
N ARG A 3 -30.63 14.21 -14.41
CA ARG A 3 -30.08 15.08 -13.35
C ARG A 3 -28.94 14.47 -12.52
N GLN A 4 -28.75 13.14 -12.52
CA GLN A 4 -27.70 12.52 -11.69
C GLN A 4 -26.30 12.61 -12.30
N LYS A 5 -26.20 12.65 -13.64
CA LYS A 5 -24.93 12.79 -14.35
C LYS A 5 -24.21 14.12 -14.07
N PRO A 6 -24.85 15.32 -14.18
CA PRO A 6 -24.16 16.58 -13.88
C PRO A 6 -23.69 16.66 -12.44
N LEU A 7 -24.49 16.18 -11.47
CA LEU A 7 -24.08 16.13 -10.07
C LEU A 7 -22.88 15.19 -9.86
N SER A 8 -22.86 14.03 -10.52
CA SER A 8 -21.76 13.07 -10.39
C SER A 8 -20.44 13.62 -10.94
N TYR A 9 -20.49 14.31 -12.09
CA TYR A 9 -19.31 14.99 -12.64
C TYR A 9 -18.82 16.13 -11.75
N PHE A 10 -19.73 16.92 -11.20
CA PHE A 10 -19.39 17.99 -10.26
C PHE A 10 -18.70 17.44 -9.01
N LEU A 11 -19.30 16.44 -8.36
CA LEU A 11 -18.72 15.81 -7.16
C LEU A 11 -17.36 15.16 -7.46
N PHE A 12 -17.24 14.51 -8.62
CA PHE A 12 -15.97 13.94 -9.09
C PHE A 12 -14.89 15.02 -9.21
N PHE A 13 -15.19 16.13 -9.89
CA PHE A 13 -14.22 17.21 -10.08
C PHE A 13 -13.80 17.87 -8.77
N ILE A 14 -14.76 18.12 -7.86
CA ILE A 14 -14.45 18.65 -6.52
C ILE A 14 -13.58 17.68 -5.74
N SER A 15 -13.83 16.36 -5.82
CA SER A 15 -13.01 15.36 -5.15
C SER A 15 -11.60 15.31 -5.74
N LEU A 16 -11.48 15.33 -7.07
CA LEU A 16 -10.20 15.35 -7.78
C LEU A 16 -9.36 16.57 -7.37
N LEU A 17 -9.98 17.75 -7.34
CA LEU A 17 -9.34 18.99 -6.92
C LEU A 17 -8.94 18.93 -5.45
N ALA A 18 -9.79 18.40 -4.57
CA ALA A 18 -9.46 18.26 -3.15
C ALA A 18 -8.27 17.32 -2.93
N TYR A 19 -8.20 16.17 -3.61
CA TYR A 19 -7.03 15.29 -3.56
C TYR A 19 -5.77 15.99 -4.08
N PHE A 20 -5.87 16.74 -5.18
CA PHE A 20 -4.75 17.53 -5.70
C PHE A 20 -4.27 18.57 -4.69
N VAL A 21 -5.19 19.33 -4.08
CA VAL A 21 -4.86 20.36 -3.08
C VAL A 21 -4.21 19.74 -1.84
N ILE A 22 -4.73 18.62 -1.32
CA ILE A 22 -4.09 17.90 -0.20
C ILE A 22 -2.65 17.48 -0.57
N ALA A 23 -2.45 16.98 -1.78
CA ALA A 23 -1.19 16.38 -2.20
C ALA A 23 -0.09 17.39 -2.53
N TYR A 24 -0.46 18.57 -3.05
CA TYR A 24 0.51 19.53 -3.61
C TYR A 24 0.42 20.93 -3.01
N GLY A 25 -0.65 21.27 -2.27
CA GLY A 25 -0.95 22.63 -1.86
C GLY A 25 -1.16 22.85 -0.36
N VAL A 26 -1.11 21.80 0.46
CA VAL A 26 -1.34 21.89 1.91
C VAL A 26 -0.24 21.13 2.64
N HIS A 27 0.38 21.73 3.65
CA HIS A 27 1.39 21.08 4.48
C HIS A 27 0.78 20.37 5.69
N ARG A 28 1.46 19.33 6.20
CA ARG A 28 1.00 18.54 7.37
C ARG A 28 0.62 19.32 8.63
N HIS A 29 1.24 20.50 8.84
CA HIS A 29 0.98 21.33 10.02
C HIS A 29 -0.25 22.26 9.84
N GLU A 30 -0.80 22.36 8.62
CA GLU A 30 -1.99 23.15 8.32
C GLU A 30 -3.27 22.38 8.68
N THR A 31 -3.42 22.09 9.98
CA THR A 31 -4.45 21.22 10.53
C THR A 31 -5.86 21.60 10.05
N VAL A 32 -6.22 22.89 10.08
CA VAL A 32 -7.56 23.35 9.68
C VAL A 32 -7.84 23.05 8.20
N ALA A 33 -6.88 23.28 7.31
CA ALA A 33 -7.02 23.01 5.88
C ALA A 33 -7.17 21.51 5.61
N LEU A 34 -6.31 20.69 6.23
CA LEU A 34 -6.38 19.23 6.11
C LEU A 34 -7.71 18.68 6.61
N PHE A 35 -8.12 19.03 7.83
CA PHE A 35 -9.40 18.57 8.38
C PHE A 35 -10.58 19.00 7.52
N SER A 36 -10.56 20.22 6.98
CA SER A 36 -11.64 20.71 6.09
C SER A 36 -11.70 19.90 4.79
N LEU A 37 -10.56 19.61 4.17
CA LEU A 37 -10.49 18.83 2.93
C LEU A 37 -10.85 17.36 3.14
N TYR A 38 -10.39 16.74 4.23
CA TYR A 38 -10.83 15.39 4.62
C TYR A 38 -12.34 15.36 4.89
N PHE A 39 -12.88 16.33 5.63
CA PHE A 39 -14.32 16.40 5.90
C PHE A 39 -15.14 16.53 4.60
N LEU A 40 -14.69 17.39 3.67
CA LEU A 40 -15.28 17.51 2.33
C LEU A 40 -15.25 16.18 1.59
N LEU A 41 -14.09 15.54 1.48
CA LEU A 41 -13.92 14.27 0.77
C LEU A 41 -14.77 13.15 1.39
N PHE A 42 -14.81 13.04 2.72
CA PHE A 42 -15.65 12.07 3.42
C PHE A 42 -17.14 12.35 3.22
N GLY A 43 -17.56 13.62 3.23
CA GLY A 43 -18.92 14.03 2.94
C GLY A 43 -19.35 13.60 1.53
N ILE A 44 -18.51 13.86 0.53
CA ILE A 44 -18.76 13.42 -0.86
C ILE A 44 -18.76 11.89 -0.94
N TYR A 45 -17.80 11.21 -0.33
CA TYR A 45 -17.70 9.75 -0.28
C TYR A 45 -18.97 9.09 0.27
N VAL A 46 -19.45 9.53 1.45
CA VAL A 46 -20.67 8.99 2.08
C VAL A 46 -21.89 9.28 1.20
N PHE A 47 -21.98 10.48 0.63
CA PHE A 47 -23.06 10.84 -0.27
C PHE A 47 -23.09 9.94 -1.52
N VAL A 48 -21.96 9.79 -2.20
CA VAL A 48 -21.81 8.96 -3.41
C VAL A 48 -22.15 7.50 -3.12
N ILE A 49 -21.68 6.93 -2.01
CA ILE A 49 -22.05 5.55 -1.64
C ILE A 49 -23.56 5.41 -1.47
N LYS A 50 -24.26 6.41 -0.93
CA LYS A 50 -25.72 6.33 -0.78
C LYS A 50 -26.42 6.43 -2.12
N VAL A 51 -26.06 7.39 -2.97
CA VAL A 51 -26.82 7.72 -4.18
C VAL A 51 -26.40 7.01 -5.45
N ALA A 52 -25.17 6.45 -5.52
CA ALA A 52 -24.66 5.84 -6.74
C ALA A 52 -25.57 4.70 -7.22
N THR A 53 -25.80 4.64 -8.53
CA THR A 53 -26.60 3.60 -9.19
C THR A 53 -25.69 2.65 -9.95
N SER A 54 -26.24 1.52 -10.41
CA SER A 54 -25.51 0.58 -11.28
C SER A 54 -24.97 1.25 -12.55
N GLU A 55 -25.68 2.25 -13.09
CA GLU A 55 -25.25 3.00 -14.28
C GLU A 55 -24.02 3.89 -14.02
N THR A 56 -23.89 4.44 -12.80
CA THR A 56 -22.76 5.30 -12.41
C THR A 56 -21.59 4.54 -11.80
N LEU A 57 -21.75 3.23 -11.56
CA LEU A 57 -20.80 2.44 -10.78
C LEU A 57 -19.41 2.41 -11.44
N GLU A 58 -19.35 2.16 -12.74
CA GLU A 58 -18.10 2.12 -13.49
C GLU A 58 -17.40 3.48 -13.52
N PHE A 59 -18.17 4.57 -13.70
CA PHE A 59 -17.66 5.93 -13.60
C PHE A 59 -16.96 6.19 -12.26
N TRP A 60 -17.58 5.79 -11.14
CA TRP A 60 -16.99 5.99 -9.82
C TRP A 60 -15.78 5.08 -9.53
N ILE A 61 -15.75 3.87 -10.07
CA ILE A 61 -14.57 2.99 -9.97
C ILE A 61 -13.40 3.58 -10.77
N LEU A 62 -13.65 4.05 -12.00
CA LEU A 62 -12.62 4.74 -12.79
C LEU A 62 -12.17 6.02 -12.09
N GLY A 63 -13.09 6.77 -11.51
CA GLY A 63 -12.77 7.95 -10.74
C GLY A 63 -11.90 7.66 -9.52
N ALA A 64 -12.20 6.60 -8.77
CA ALA A 64 -11.37 6.11 -7.67
C ALA A 64 -9.93 5.78 -8.10
N VAL A 65 -9.76 5.22 -9.29
CA VAL A 65 -8.43 4.97 -9.87
C VAL A 65 -7.75 6.30 -10.19
N LEU A 66 -8.43 7.23 -10.86
CA LEU A 66 -7.88 8.55 -11.18
C LEU A 66 -7.48 9.35 -9.93
N PHE A 67 -8.25 9.29 -8.85
CA PHE A 67 -7.91 9.94 -7.58
C PHE A 67 -6.57 9.44 -7.02
N ARG A 68 -6.27 8.15 -7.16
CA ARG A 68 -4.97 7.58 -6.77
C ARG A 68 -3.84 8.06 -7.71
N PHE A 69 -4.11 8.13 -9.01
CA PHE A 69 -3.12 8.59 -10.00
C PHE A 69 -2.75 10.08 -9.86
N VAL A 70 -3.66 10.93 -9.36
CA VAL A 70 -3.34 12.32 -9.03
C VAL A 70 -2.19 12.43 -8.02
N LEU A 71 -2.03 11.42 -7.15
CA LEU A 71 -0.98 11.39 -6.12
C LEU A 71 0.37 10.89 -6.66
N LEU A 72 0.46 10.50 -7.94
CA LEU A 72 1.63 9.81 -8.49
C LEU A 72 2.94 10.57 -8.25
N LEU A 73 2.93 11.89 -8.43
CA LEU A 73 4.11 12.76 -8.33
C LEU A 73 4.20 13.52 -6.99
N ALA A 74 3.29 13.26 -6.05
CA ALA A 74 3.31 13.93 -4.75
C ALA A 74 4.41 13.36 -3.86
N LEU A 75 5.10 14.18 -3.07
CA LEU A 75 5.86 13.64 -1.94
C LEU A 75 4.88 13.31 -0.80
N PRO A 76 5.04 12.17 -0.09
CA PRO A 76 4.28 11.92 1.12
C PRO A 76 4.36 13.11 2.06
N ASN A 77 3.20 13.60 2.51
CA ASN A 77 3.12 14.80 3.34
C ASN A 77 2.77 14.45 4.78
N LEU A 78 1.98 13.39 5.00
CA LEU A 78 1.50 13.02 6.34
C LEU A 78 2.33 11.90 7.00
N SER A 79 3.36 11.40 6.31
CA SER A 79 4.29 10.39 6.82
C SER A 79 5.71 10.67 6.32
N ASP A 80 6.69 10.47 7.20
CA ASP A 80 8.12 10.61 6.91
C ASP A 80 8.80 9.23 6.70
N ASP A 81 8.06 8.13 6.85
CA ASP A 81 8.58 6.76 6.77
C ASP A 81 9.27 6.47 5.42
N PHE A 82 8.85 7.15 4.35
CA PHE A 82 9.41 6.95 3.02
C PHE A 82 10.89 7.32 2.91
N TYR A 83 11.41 8.20 3.78
CA TYR A 83 12.85 8.45 3.83
C TYR A 83 13.60 7.20 4.30
N ARG A 84 13.02 6.44 5.24
CA ARG A 84 13.59 5.16 5.68
C ARG A 84 13.49 4.09 4.60
N PHE A 85 12.42 4.09 3.81
CA PHE A 85 12.30 3.19 2.64
C PHE A 85 13.46 3.42 1.66
N ILE A 86 13.73 4.69 1.35
CA ILE A 86 14.81 5.09 0.44
C ILE A 86 16.18 4.73 1.03
N TRP A 87 16.39 5.00 2.32
CA TRP A 87 17.63 4.66 3.03
C TRP A 87 17.93 3.17 2.94
N ASP A 88 16.98 2.32 3.35
CA ASP A 88 17.15 0.86 3.32
C ASP A 88 17.34 0.34 1.89
N GLY A 89 16.60 0.89 0.92
CA GLY A 89 16.77 0.56 -0.49
C GLY A 89 18.16 0.87 -1.01
N ARG A 90 18.74 2.01 -0.63
CA ARG A 90 20.10 2.43 -1.01
C ARG A 90 21.17 1.57 -0.34
N LEU A 91 20.98 1.14 0.91
CA LEU A 91 21.86 0.15 1.55
C LEU A 91 21.85 -1.17 0.76
N LEU A 92 20.67 -1.71 0.48
CA LEU A 92 20.51 -2.96 -0.27
C LEU A 92 21.11 -2.87 -1.67
N ALA A 93 20.95 -1.75 -2.37
CA ALA A 93 21.51 -1.53 -3.69
C ALA A 93 23.04 -1.54 -3.71
N ASN A 94 23.68 -1.27 -2.57
CA ASN A 94 25.13 -1.32 -2.37
C ASN A 94 25.59 -2.61 -1.66
N GLY A 95 24.74 -3.63 -1.58
CA GLY A 95 25.07 -4.91 -0.96
C GLY A 95 25.21 -4.85 0.56
N ILE A 96 24.62 -3.83 1.21
CA ILE A 96 24.65 -3.66 2.66
C ILE A 96 23.30 -4.08 3.23
N HIS A 97 23.34 -4.95 4.22
CA HIS A 97 22.14 -5.46 4.87
C HIS A 97 21.52 -4.40 5.82
N PRO A 98 20.26 -3.97 5.61
CA PRO A 98 19.67 -2.81 6.31
C PRO A 98 19.27 -3.07 7.76
N PHE A 99 19.34 -4.33 8.21
CA PHE A 99 19.07 -4.70 9.61
C PHE A 99 20.33 -4.77 10.46
N SER A 100 21.52 -4.59 9.87
CA SER A 100 22.78 -4.85 10.57
C SER A 100 23.17 -3.75 11.53
N GLU A 101 22.97 -2.48 11.13
CA GLU A 101 23.42 -1.33 11.91
C GLU A 101 22.36 -0.22 11.94
N LEU A 102 22.49 0.69 12.90
CA LEU A 102 21.68 1.91 12.97
C LEU A 102 22.09 2.91 11.87
N PRO A 103 21.19 3.76 11.36
CA PRO A 103 21.53 4.81 10.41
C PRO A 103 22.77 5.65 10.76
N ASP A 104 22.97 5.97 12.05
CA ASP A 104 24.09 6.77 12.54
C ASP A 104 25.47 6.14 12.32
N PHE A 105 25.56 4.80 12.37
CA PHE A 105 26.79 4.06 12.12
C PHE A 105 27.33 4.34 10.72
N TYR A 106 26.47 4.38 9.71
CA TYR A 106 26.89 4.56 8.33
C TYR A 106 27.44 5.96 8.03
N LEU A 107 27.01 6.98 8.79
CA LEU A 107 27.58 8.32 8.68
C LEU A 107 28.89 8.47 9.46
N SER A 108 28.98 7.87 10.64
CA SER A 108 30.15 8.02 11.53
C SER A 108 31.32 7.11 11.15
N SER A 109 31.07 5.98 10.49
CA SER A 109 32.08 5.01 10.06
C SER A 109 33.00 5.49 8.92
N GLY A 110 32.69 6.61 8.27
CA GLY A 110 33.41 7.10 7.09
C GLY A 110 33.16 6.29 5.82
N LEU A 111 32.17 5.38 5.82
CA LEU A 111 31.73 4.64 4.65
C LEU A 111 31.00 5.58 3.67
N SER A 112 31.57 5.77 2.49
CA SER A 112 30.90 6.54 1.42
C SER A 112 29.93 5.64 0.66
N ILE A 113 28.65 5.65 1.04
CA ILE A 113 27.59 4.88 0.37
C ILE A 113 26.83 5.81 -0.59
N PRO A 114 26.78 5.52 -1.90
CA PRO A 114 26.07 6.34 -2.88
C PRO A 114 24.61 6.64 -2.51
N GLY A 115 24.27 7.92 -2.44
CA GLY A 115 22.93 8.39 -2.10
C GLY A 115 22.61 8.36 -0.60
N ILE A 116 23.53 7.97 0.27
CA ILE A 116 23.38 8.13 1.72
C ILE A 116 24.27 9.30 2.16
N ASP A 117 23.62 10.35 2.67
CA ASP A 117 24.26 11.57 3.13
C ASP A 117 23.55 12.13 4.37
N GLN A 118 24.14 13.17 4.96
CA GLN A 118 23.58 13.86 6.13
C GLN A 118 22.18 14.41 5.83
N ALA A 119 21.94 14.90 4.61
CA ALA A 119 20.66 15.49 4.23
C ALA A 119 19.52 14.46 4.26
N LEU A 120 19.74 13.23 3.77
CA LEU A 120 18.78 12.15 3.89
C LEU A 120 18.62 11.68 5.34
N TYR A 121 19.72 11.57 6.08
CA TYR A 121 19.70 11.15 7.48
C TYR A 121 18.85 12.07 8.36
N ASP A 122 18.98 13.39 8.17
CA ASP A 122 18.25 14.41 8.94
C ASP A 122 16.73 14.33 8.72
N GLN A 123 16.28 13.70 7.62
CA GLN A 123 14.85 13.50 7.32
C GLN A 123 14.29 12.20 7.92
N LEU A 124 15.14 11.29 8.42
CA LEU A 124 14.69 10.04 9.01
C LEU A 124 13.97 10.31 10.33
N ASN A 125 12.73 9.84 10.44
CA ASN A 125 12.05 9.72 11.73
C ASN A 125 12.55 8.54 12.60
N SER A 126 13.50 7.75 12.08
CA SER A 126 13.93 6.46 12.63
C SER A 126 15.45 6.32 12.80
N GLN A 127 16.17 7.44 12.97
CA GLN A 127 17.65 7.48 13.09
C GLN A 127 18.20 6.51 14.16
N ALA A 128 17.51 6.38 15.29
CA ALA A 128 17.92 5.55 16.42
C ALA A 128 17.33 4.12 16.41
N TYR A 129 16.70 3.70 15.31
CA TYR A 129 16.03 2.40 15.23
C TYR A 129 16.57 1.54 14.08
N PHE A 130 16.72 0.24 14.35
CA PHE A 130 16.89 -0.76 13.30
C PHE A 130 15.66 -0.81 12.40
N THR A 131 15.85 -1.29 11.18
CA THR A 131 14.72 -1.41 10.26
C THR A 131 13.73 -2.44 10.75
N ILE A 132 12.46 -2.10 10.65
CA ILE A 132 11.33 -2.98 11.00
C ILE A 132 10.62 -3.50 9.76
N TYR A 133 11.06 -3.10 8.57
CA TYR A 133 10.35 -3.37 7.33
C TYR A 133 10.58 -4.81 6.87
N PRO A 134 9.51 -5.60 6.68
CA PRO A 134 9.63 -6.99 6.26
C PRO A 134 10.22 -7.16 4.84
N PRO A 135 10.60 -8.40 4.46
CA PRO A 135 11.39 -8.62 3.24
C PRO A 135 10.72 -8.18 1.94
N LEU A 136 9.40 -8.26 1.82
CA LEU A 136 8.72 -7.79 0.61
C LEU A 136 8.81 -6.26 0.47
N ALA A 137 8.77 -5.54 1.59
CA ALA A 137 8.96 -4.10 1.60
C ALA A 137 10.39 -3.75 1.19
N GLN A 138 11.37 -4.42 1.80
CA GLN A 138 12.80 -4.29 1.47
C GLN A 138 13.07 -4.55 -0.02
N PHE A 139 12.44 -5.56 -0.62
CA PHE A 139 12.56 -5.83 -2.05
C PHE A 139 12.08 -4.67 -2.92
N ILE A 140 10.96 -4.04 -2.56
CA ILE A 140 10.42 -2.88 -3.30
C ILE A 140 11.32 -1.65 -3.09
N PHE A 141 11.86 -1.46 -1.89
CA PHE A 141 12.82 -0.40 -1.59
C PHE A 141 14.08 -0.54 -2.44
N TRP A 142 14.63 -1.74 -2.51
CA TRP A 142 15.78 -2.07 -3.35
C TRP A 142 15.51 -1.76 -4.83
N ILE A 143 14.37 -2.17 -5.39
CA ILE A 143 13.99 -1.83 -6.76
C ILE A 143 13.92 -0.31 -6.96
N SER A 144 13.36 0.42 -5.99
CA SER A 144 13.25 1.88 -6.06
C SER A 144 14.62 2.58 -6.07
N ALA A 145 15.61 2.03 -5.36
CA ALA A 145 16.97 2.51 -5.34
C ALA A 145 17.73 2.16 -6.62
N LEU A 146 17.50 0.98 -7.21
CA LEU A 146 18.08 0.65 -8.52
C LEU A 146 17.53 1.52 -9.65
N ALA A 147 16.22 1.78 -9.64
CA ALA A 147 15.56 2.57 -10.66
C ALA A 147 15.81 4.08 -10.50
N SER A 148 16.00 4.57 -9.28
CA SER A 148 16.29 5.98 -9.00
C SER A 148 17.31 6.16 -7.86
N PRO A 149 18.60 5.90 -8.12
CA PRO A 149 19.60 5.83 -7.04
C PRO A 149 19.77 7.13 -6.24
N GLN A 150 19.60 8.28 -6.89
CA GLN A 150 19.91 9.59 -6.31
C GLN A 150 18.68 10.49 -6.09
N SER A 151 17.50 10.14 -6.61
CA SER A 151 16.31 11.00 -6.53
C SER A 151 15.29 10.48 -5.53
N ILE A 152 14.99 11.30 -4.52
CA ILE A 152 13.94 11.01 -3.53
C ILE A 152 12.58 10.87 -4.22
N LEU A 153 12.22 11.84 -5.07
CA LEU A 153 10.97 11.80 -5.82
C LEU A 153 10.92 10.59 -6.76
N GLY A 154 12.03 10.26 -7.42
CA GLY A 154 12.09 9.10 -8.30
C GLY A 154 11.85 7.78 -7.56
N SER A 155 12.49 7.57 -6.40
CA SER A 155 12.23 6.40 -5.56
C SER A 155 10.78 6.35 -5.07
N VAL A 156 10.24 7.49 -4.62
CA VAL A 156 8.83 7.64 -4.22
C VAL A 156 7.88 7.24 -5.35
N VAL A 157 8.12 7.69 -6.59
CA VAL A 157 7.31 7.33 -7.76
C VAL A 157 7.36 5.84 -8.04
N VAL A 158 8.55 5.22 -7.97
CA VAL A 158 8.70 3.77 -8.19
C VAL A 158 7.93 2.98 -7.14
N ILE A 159 8.08 3.29 -5.85
CA ILE A 159 7.32 2.65 -4.76
C ILE A 159 5.83 2.85 -4.99
N ARG A 160 5.40 4.07 -5.36
CA ARG A 160 3.99 4.38 -5.60
C ARG A 160 3.41 3.60 -6.77
N ILE A 161 4.19 3.30 -7.82
CA ILE A 161 3.73 2.45 -8.93
C ILE A 161 3.40 1.04 -8.43
N PHE A 162 4.23 0.46 -7.55
CA PHE A 162 3.92 -0.83 -6.95
C PHE A 162 2.67 -0.76 -6.05
N VAL A 163 2.54 0.30 -5.25
CA VAL A 163 1.34 0.52 -4.41
C VAL A 163 0.08 0.69 -5.27
N LEU A 164 0.14 1.45 -6.36
CA LEU A 164 -0.96 1.62 -7.32
C LEU A 164 -1.35 0.29 -7.96
N ALA A 165 -0.37 -0.53 -8.35
CA ALA A 165 -0.62 -1.86 -8.87
C ALA A 165 -1.32 -2.75 -7.83
N ALA A 166 -0.92 -2.68 -6.56
CA ALA A 166 -1.57 -3.40 -5.47
C ALA A 166 -3.00 -2.91 -5.20
N GLU A 167 -3.24 -1.61 -5.24
CA GLU A 167 -4.57 -1.01 -5.10
C GLU A 167 -5.51 -1.41 -6.25
N ILE A 168 -5.03 -1.36 -7.51
CA ILE A 168 -5.81 -1.79 -8.68
C ILE A 168 -6.10 -3.30 -8.62
N GLY A 169 -5.09 -4.10 -8.24
CA GLY A 169 -5.27 -5.53 -8.00
C GLY A 169 -6.31 -5.82 -6.91
N SER A 170 -6.30 -5.04 -5.82
CA SER A 170 -7.30 -5.13 -4.75
C SER A 170 -8.70 -4.79 -5.24
N LEU A 171 -8.87 -3.72 -6.03
CA LEU A 171 -10.17 -3.39 -6.64
C LEU A 171 -10.68 -4.50 -7.56
N PHE A 172 -9.80 -5.09 -8.37
CA PHE A 172 -10.13 -6.23 -9.22
C PHE A 172 -10.59 -7.43 -8.38
N LEU A 173 -9.86 -7.78 -7.32
CA LEU A 173 -10.19 -8.90 -6.45
C LEU A 173 -11.47 -8.68 -5.65
N ILE A 174 -11.70 -7.47 -5.13
CA ILE A 174 -12.96 -7.11 -4.47
C ILE A 174 -14.12 -7.29 -5.45
N LYS A 175 -14.00 -6.78 -6.68
CA LYS A 175 -15.03 -6.97 -7.72
C LYS A 175 -15.31 -8.45 -7.96
N ARG A 176 -14.26 -9.27 -8.10
CA ARG A 176 -14.39 -10.73 -8.30
C ARG A 176 -15.08 -11.39 -7.12
N LEU A 177 -14.63 -11.13 -5.89
CA LEU A 177 -15.21 -11.70 -4.67
C LEU A 177 -16.67 -11.30 -4.47
N LEU A 178 -17.05 -10.06 -4.78
CA LEU A 178 -18.45 -9.64 -4.74
C LEU A 178 -19.33 -10.46 -5.68
N ILE A 179 -18.86 -10.75 -6.89
CA ILE A 179 -19.58 -11.61 -7.85
C ILE A 179 -19.70 -13.03 -7.32
N GLU A 180 -18.58 -13.62 -6.89
CA GLU A 180 -18.54 -15.00 -6.39
C GLU A 180 -19.41 -15.21 -5.14
N PHE A 181 -19.50 -14.20 -4.27
CA PHE A 181 -20.32 -14.24 -3.05
C PHE A 181 -21.76 -13.76 -3.26
N ASN A 182 -22.16 -13.48 -4.52
CA ASN A 182 -23.48 -12.96 -4.87
C ASN A 182 -23.85 -11.70 -4.06
N LEU A 183 -22.87 -10.82 -3.84
CA LEU A 183 -23.03 -9.56 -3.11
C LEU A 183 -23.24 -8.40 -4.10
N HIS A 184 -24.01 -7.40 -3.67
CA HIS A 184 -24.32 -6.24 -4.50
C HIS A 184 -23.04 -5.52 -4.98
N PRO A 185 -22.80 -5.36 -6.31
CA PRO A 185 -21.56 -4.81 -6.85
C PRO A 185 -21.17 -3.43 -6.34
N LYS A 186 -22.17 -2.57 -6.05
CA LYS A 186 -21.99 -1.24 -5.45
C LYS A 186 -21.16 -1.23 -4.16
N LYS A 187 -21.08 -2.35 -3.42
CA LYS A 187 -20.27 -2.46 -2.20
C LYS A 187 -18.77 -2.19 -2.44
N ILE A 188 -18.28 -2.36 -3.66
CA ILE A 188 -16.89 -2.00 -4.01
C ILE A 188 -16.57 -0.53 -3.73
N LEU A 189 -17.55 0.37 -3.83
CA LEU A 189 -17.36 1.80 -3.59
C LEU A 189 -16.96 2.12 -2.14
N VAL A 190 -17.30 1.24 -1.19
CA VAL A 190 -16.88 1.38 0.21
C VAL A 190 -15.36 1.38 0.33
N TYR A 191 -14.67 0.55 -0.46
CA TYR A 191 -13.21 0.55 -0.52
C TYR A 191 -12.68 1.58 -1.53
N ALA A 192 -13.23 1.56 -2.74
CA ALA A 192 -12.65 2.29 -3.87
C ALA A 192 -12.58 3.80 -3.64
N LEU A 193 -13.63 4.40 -3.07
CA LEU A 193 -13.74 5.84 -2.89
C LEU A 193 -13.34 6.32 -1.49
N ASN A 194 -12.93 5.43 -0.59
CA ASN A 194 -12.62 5.82 0.79
C ASN A 194 -11.40 6.77 0.81
N PRO A 195 -11.57 8.03 1.27
CA PRO A 195 -10.47 9.00 1.26
C PRO A 195 -9.25 8.56 2.07
N LEU A 196 -9.47 7.85 3.19
CA LEU A 196 -8.37 7.32 4.01
C LEU A 196 -7.58 6.26 3.26
N VAL A 197 -8.26 5.34 2.56
CA VAL A 197 -7.60 4.30 1.75
C VAL A 197 -6.77 4.94 0.64
N ILE A 198 -7.32 5.94 -0.05
CA ILE A 198 -6.62 6.62 -1.15
C ILE A 198 -5.39 7.38 -0.63
N LEU A 199 -5.56 8.21 0.39
CA LEU A 199 -4.51 9.10 0.89
C LEU A 199 -3.44 8.34 1.67
N GLU A 200 -3.80 7.45 2.58
CA GLU A 200 -2.80 6.73 3.39
C GLU A 200 -2.03 5.71 2.57
N LEU A 201 -2.75 4.87 1.80
CA LEU A 201 -2.07 3.82 1.04
C LEU A 201 -1.26 4.42 -0.11
N THR A 202 -1.91 5.19 -0.99
CA THR A 202 -1.24 5.69 -2.20
C THR A 202 -0.45 6.98 -1.95
N GLY A 203 -1.05 7.95 -1.25
CA GLY A 203 -0.40 9.24 -0.98
C GLY A 203 0.83 9.08 -0.10
N ASN A 204 0.66 8.43 1.06
CA ASN A 204 1.70 8.26 2.07
C ASN A 204 2.50 6.96 1.95
N LEU A 205 2.31 6.19 0.88
CA LEU A 205 3.07 4.96 0.57
C LEU A 205 2.95 3.85 1.62
N HIS A 206 1.80 3.73 2.29
CA HIS A 206 1.59 2.67 3.28
C HIS A 206 1.51 1.28 2.64
N PHE A 207 2.37 0.37 3.12
CA PHE A 207 2.50 -1.00 2.62
C PHE A 207 1.31 -1.92 2.96
N GLU A 208 0.35 -1.44 3.74
CA GLU A 208 -0.96 -2.05 3.92
C GLU A 208 -1.66 -2.36 2.60
N ALA A 209 -1.36 -1.63 1.50
CA ALA A 209 -1.87 -1.94 0.16
C ALA A 209 -1.55 -3.38 -0.28
N PHE A 210 -0.33 -3.86 -0.01
CA PHE A 210 0.09 -5.23 -0.33
C PHE A 210 -0.55 -6.25 0.60
N VAL A 211 -0.69 -5.92 1.89
CA VAL A 211 -1.40 -6.76 2.86
C VAL A 211 -2.82 -7.02 2.38
N ILE A 212 -3.54 -5.96 1.99
CA ILE A 212 -4.92 -6.05 1.49
C ILE A 212 -4.97 -6.87 0.20
N LEU A 213 -4.12 -6.57 -0.79
CA LEU A 213 -4.04 -7.32 -2.04
C LEU A 213 -3.88 -8.83 -1.79
N PHE A 214 -2.87 -9.20 -1.01
CA PHE A 214 -2.49 -10.59 -0.82
C PHE A 214 -3.45 -11.35 0.09
N LEU A 215 -4.11 -10.68 1.04
CA LEU A 215 -5.21 -11.27 1.80
C LEU A 215 -6.45 -11.51 0.93
N LEU A 216 -6.83 -10.55 0.09
CA LEU A 216 -7.94 -10.71 -0.85
C LEU A 216 -7.67 -11.84 -1.85
N LEU A 217 -6.43 -11.92 -2.36
CA LEU A 217 -6.01 -12.98 -3.28
C LEU A 217 -6.02 -14.34 -2.59
N SER A 218 -5.53 -14.43 -1.34
CA SER A 218 -5.57 -15.65 -0.54
C SER A 218 -7.02 -16.13 -0.34
N LEU A 219 -7.92 -15.22 0.03
CA LEU A 219 -9.35 -15.52 0.19
C LEU A 219 -9.97 -16.01 -1.13
N TYR A 220 -9.70 -15.34 -2.24
CA TYR A 220 -10.19 -15.74 -3.56
C TYR A 220 -9.68 -17.12 -3.97
N LEU A 221 -8.40 -17.42 -3.72
CA LEU A 221 -7.79 -18.72 -4.02
C LEU A 221 -8.35 -19.84 -3.13
N LEU A 222 -8.61 -19.57 -1.85
CA LEU A 222 -9.29 -20.52 -0.96
C LEU A 222 -10.71 -20.82 -1.45
N TYR A 223 -11.44 -19.79 -1.88
CA TYR A 223 -12.77 -19.98 -2.46
C TYR A 223 -12.71 -20.88 -3.71
N LYS A 224 -11.68 -20.74 -4.54
CA LYS A 224 -11.41 -21.63 -5.69
C LYS A 224 -10.74 -22.95 -5.31
N SER A 225 -10.69 -23.31 -4.02
CA SER A 225 -10.07 -24.54 -3.49
C SER A 225 -8.58 -24.72 -3.80
N LYS A 226 -7.85 -23.63 -4.12
CA LYS A 226 -6.41 -23.62 -4.40
C LYS A 226 -5.59 -23.34 -3.12
N ILE A 227 -5.54 -24.30 -2.22
CA ILE A 227 -5.01 -24.13 -0.85
C ILE A 227 -3.53 -23.71 -0.84
N ILE A 228 -2.68 -24.35 -1.64
CA ILE A 228 -1.23 -24.03 -1.70
C ILE A 228 -1.03 -22.60 -2.17
N SER A 229 -1.65 -22.23 -3.29
CA SER A 229 -1.55 -20.87 -3.83
C SER A 229 -2.10 -19.82 -2.87
N ALA A 230 -3.16 -20.15 -2.12
CA ALA A 230 -3.67 -19.27 -1.09
C ALA A 230 -2.69 -19.08 0.07
N GLY A 231 -2.00 -20.16 0.49
CA GLY A 231 -0.95 -20.10 1.50
C GLY A 231 0.26 -19.28 1.03
N ILE A 232 0.66 -19.42 -0.23
CA ILE A 232 1.71 -18.58 -0.84
C ILE A 232 1.29 -17.09 -0.80
N SER A 233 0.08 -16.78 -1.27
CA SER A 233 -0.45 -15.42 -1.23
C SER A 233 -0.48 -14.88 0.21
N PHE A 234 -0.93 -15.67 1.18
CA PHE A 234 -0.94 -15.26 2.58
C PHE A 234 0.47 -15.03 3.14
N GLY A 235 1.44 -15.87 2.77
CA GLY A 235 2.85 -15.67 3.10
C GLY A 235 3.41 -14.36 2.55
N LEU A 236 3.01 -13.95 1.33
CA LEU A 236 3.35 -12.62 0.79
C LEU A 236 2.71 -11.48 1.61
N ALA A 237 1.49 -11.65 2.12
CA ALA A 237 0.86 -10.67 3.02
C ALA A 237 1.66 -10.52 4.32
N VAL A 238 2.08 -11.64 4.94
CA VAL A 238 2.96 -11.65 6.12
C VAL A 238 4.31 -10.99 5.79
N GLY A 239 4.83 -11.25 4.60
CA GLY A 239 6.04 -10.65 4.08
C GLY A 239 5.95 -9.15 3.82
N ALA A 240 4.74 -8.58 3.74
CA ALA A 240 4.51 -7.12 3.68
C ALA A 240 4.42 -6.50 5.09
N LYS A 241 3.65 -7.12 5.99
CA LYS A 241 3.56 -6.79 7.42
C LYS A 241 3.27 -8.06 8.20
N LEU A 242 3.77 -8.19 9.43
CA LEU A 242 3.53 -9.39 10.26
C LEU A 242 2.06 -9.55 10.73
N LEU A 243 1.28 -8.47 10.67
CA LEU A 243 -0.11 -8.42 11.16
C LEU A 243 -1.01 -9.58 10.68
N PRO A 244 -0.97 -10.06 9.41
CA PRO A 244 -1.79 -11.16 8.94
C PRO A 244 -1.68 -12.43 9.76
N LEU A 245 -0.57 -12.68 10.46
CA LEU A 245 -0.39 -13.88 11.30
C LEU A 245 -1.51 -14.04 12.35
N ILE A 246 -2.15 -12.96 12.79
CA ILE A 246 -3.30 -13.02 13.71
C ILE A 246 -4.48 -13.82 13.16
N PHE A 247 -4.58 -13.97 11.83
CA PHE A 247 -5.65 -14.73 11.18
C PHE A 247 -5.35 -16.24 11.09
N LEU A 248 -4.14 -16.70 11.42
CA LEU A 248 -3.80 -18.12 11.33
C LEU A 248 -4.78 -19.03 12.07
N PRO A 249 -5.19 -18.77 13.33
CA PRO A 249 -6.13 -19.64 14.05
C PRO A 249 -7.46 -19.85 13.31
N LEU A 250 -7.92 -18.88 12.51
CA LEU A 250 -9.16 -18.98 11.76
C LEU A 250 -9.11 -20.07 10.70
N PHE A 251 -7.96 -20.28 10.05
CA PHE A 251 -7.83 -21.28 8.98
C PHE A 251 -7.89 -22.70 9.55
N LEU A 252 -7.35 -22.94 10.75
CA LEU A 252 -7.48 -24.24 11.43
C LEU A 252 -8.95 -24.62 11.63
N ILE A 253 -9.73 -23.64 12.12
CA ILE A 253 -11.15 -23.80 12.41
C ILE A 253 -11.94 -24.01 11.10
N ARG A 254 -11.64 -23.25 10.04
CA ARG A 254 -12.45 -23.24 8.81
C ARG A 254 -12.05 -24.29 7.77
N LEU A 255 -10.78 -24.65 7.68
CA LEU A 255 -10.28 -25.60 6.68
C LEU A 255 -10.15 -27.04 7.24
N GLY A 256 -10.14 -27.19 8.56
CA GLY A 256 -9.82 -28.44 9.24
C GLY A 256 -8.33 -28.78 9.20
N LEU A 257 -7.90 -29.74 10.03
CA LEU A 257 -6.48 -29.99 10.29
C LEU A 257 -5.67 -30.28 9.02
N LYS A 258 -6.10 -31.23 8.17
CA LYS A 258 -5.34 -31.67 6.98
C LYS A 258 -5.07 -30.52 6.00
N ARG A 259 -6.09 -29.73 5.67
CA ARG A 259 -5.97 -28.61 4.73
C ARG A 259 -5.19 -27.44 5.33
N SER A 260 -5.32 -27.22 6.64
CA SER A 260 -4.60 -26.18 7.35
C SER A 260 -3.10 -26.46 7.40
N ILE A 261 -2.69 -27.72 7.59
CA ILE A 261 -1.27 -28.11 7.50
C ILE A 261 -0.70 -27.71 6.14
N LEU A 262 -1.39 -28.04 5.03
CA LEU A 262 -0.92 -27.68 3.70
C LEU A 262 -0.81 -26.16 3.50
N PHE A 263 -1.81 -25.42 3.97
CA PHE A 263 -1.83 -23.96 3.94
C PHE A 263 -0.67 -23.36 4.74
N TYR A 264 -0.48 -23.79 5.99
CA TYR A 264 0.58 -23.29 6.88
C TYR A 264 1.97 -23.65 6.38
N THR A 265 2.17 -24.85 5.85
CA THR A 265 3.44 -25.23 5.21
C THR A 265 3.75 -24.30 4.05
N SER A 266 2.74 -23.95 3.23
CA SER A 266 2.92 -23.01 2.12
C SER A 266 3.24 -21.60 2.62
N VAL A 267 2.54 -21.11 3.65
CA VAL A 267 2.84 -19.82 4.30
C VAL A 267 4.28 -19.80 4.82
N PHE A 268 4.69 -20.83 5.55
CA PHE A 268 6.01 -20.96 6.14
C PHE A 268 7.11 -20.98 5.07
N ILE A 269 6.96 -21.81 4.03
CA ILE A 269 7.91 -21.88 2.93
C ILE A 269 8.02 -20.52 2.23
N THR A 270 6.90 -19.84 1.97
CA THR A 270 6.95 -18.50 1.37
C THR A 270 7.67 -17.50 2.26
N CYS A 271 7.39 -17.46 3.56
CA CYS A 271 8.09 -16.58 4.49
C CYS A 271 9.60 -16.88 4.52
N LEU A 272 9.98 -18.16 4.53
CA LEU A 272 11.38 -18.58 4.49
C LEU A 272 12.05 -18.10 3.20
N LEU A 273 11.43 -18.33 2.04
CA LEU A 273 11.94 -17.90 0.73
C LEU A 273 12.12 -16.38 0.64
N LEU A 274 11.22 -15.61 1.26
CA LEU A 274 11.35 -14.15 1.32
C LEU A 274 12.52 -13.69 2.19
N VAL A 275 12.84 -14.44 3.25
CA VAL A 275 13.91 -14.11 4.20
C VAL A 275 15.28 -14.59 3.71
N ILE A 276 15.37 -15.66 2.91
CA ILE A 276 16.65 -16.24 2.44
C ILE A 276 17.62 -15.20 1.84
N PRO A 277 17.19 -14.28 0.95
CA PRO A 277 18.10 -13.28 0.39
C PRO A 277 18.72 -12.36 1.45
N LEU A 278 18.03 -12.15 2.57
CA LEU A 278 18.48 -11.32 3.69
C LEU A 278 19.38 -12.09 4.68
N LEU A 279 19.39 -13.43 4.65
CA LEU A 279 20.29 -14.20 5.51
C LEU A 279 21.72 -14.31 4.96
N ASN A 280 21.88 -14.11 3.65
CA ASN A 280 23.12 -14.34 2.92
C ASN A 280 23.77 -13.05 2.38
N SER A 281 23.30 -11.89 2.84
CA SER A 281 23.83 -10.56 2.47
C SER A 281 24.65 -9.94 3.61
#